data_AF-A0A9D7B6L8-F1
#
_entry.id   AF-A0A9D7B6L8-F1
#
_cell.length_a   1.000
_cell.length_b   1.000
_cell.length_c   1.000
_cell.angle_alpha   90.00
_cell.angle_beta   90.00
_cell.angle_gamma   90.00
#
_symmetry.space_group_name_H-M   'P 1'
#
loop_
_entity.id
_entity.type
_entity.pdbx_description
1 polymer ?
#
loop_
_entity_poly.entity_id
_entity_poly.type
_entity_poly.pdbx_seq_one_letter_code
_entity_poly.pdbx_strand_id
1 'polypeptide(L)' 'MSVRYSYIAIEGLIGAGKTTLARRLAERWNGRLVLEEFDDNPFLPRFYQEPGAMPSA' A
#
# COMPACT_ATOMS: atom_id res chain seq x y z
N MET A 1 4.68 18.05 23.38
CA MET A 1 5.05 18.18 21.96
C MET A 1 3.79 17.95 21.14
N SER A 2 3.30 18.97 20.43
CA SER A 2 2.20 18.79 19.48
C SER A 2 2.78 18.16 18.21
N VAL A 3 2.46 16.89 17.96
CA VAL A 3 2.86 16.22 16.72
C VAL A 3 1.91 16.74 15.64
N ARG A 4 2.43 17.55 14.70
CA ARG A 4 1.62 18.22 13.67
C ARG A 4 0.80 17.26 12.80
N TYR A 5 1.27 16.02 12.64
CA TYR A 5 0.61 14.99 11.86
C TYR A 5 0.68 13.66 12.60
N SER A 6 -0.46 12.99 12.75
CA SER A 6 -0.55 11.67 13.40
C SER A 6 -0.50 10.51 12.41
N TYR A 7 -0.53 10.79 11.10
CA TYR A 7 -0.66 9.80 10.04
C TYR A 7 0.26 10.11 8.87
N ILE A 8 0.78 9.05 8.24
CA ILE A 8 1.62 9.10 7.05
C ILE A 8 1.09 8.05 6.07
N ALA A 9 0.75 8.46 4.85
CA ALA A 9 0.44 7.56 3.74
C ALA A 9 1.63 7.52 2.77
N ILE A 10 1.94 6.34 2.23
CA ILE A 10 3.08 6.13 1.34
C ILE A 10 2.56 5.55 0.02
N GLU A 11 2.60 6.37 -1.03
CA GLU A 11 2.10 6.05 -2.36
C GLU A 11 3.24 5.90 -3.37
N GLY A 12 2.99 5.18 -4.47
CA GLY A 12 3.98 5.00 -5.55
C GLY A 12 3.83 3.71 -6.37
N LEU A 13 4.67 3.55 -7.38
CA LEU A 13 4.61 2.45 -8.34
C LEU A 13 4.85 1.07 -7.68
N ILE A 14 4.41 0.00 -8.36
CA ILE A 14 4.72 -1.38 -7.98
C ILE A 14 6.24 -1.58 -8.06
N GLY A 15 6.82 -2.21 -7.03
CA GLY A 15 8.27 -2.40 -6.94
C GLY A 15 9.07 -1.21 -6.39
N ALA A 16 8.45 -0.06 -6.10
CA ALA A 16 9.15 1.13 -5.60
C ALA A 16 9.65 1.03 -4.13
N GLY A 17 9.38 -0.08 -3.43
CA GLY A 17 9.84 -0.28 -2.05
C GLY A 17 9.00 0.38 -0.95
N LYS A 18 7.73 0.73 -1.24
CA LYS A 18 6.81 1.39 -0.30
C LYS A 18 6.67 0.67 1.04
N THR A 19 6.45 -0.64 1.00
CA THR A 19 6.31 -1.49 2.20
C THR A 19 7.58 -1.47 3.06
N THR A 20 8.75 -1.47 2.42
CA THR A 20 10.04 -1.40 3.13
C THR A 20 10.21 -0.04 3.80
N LEU A 21 9.86 1.05 3.13
CA LEU A 21 9.89 2.40 3.71
C LEU A 21 8.91 2.53 4.87
N ALA A 22 7.68 2.03 4.71
CA ALA A 22 6.64 2.04 5.74
C ALA A 22 7.10 1.36 7.03
N ARG A 23 7.69 0.15 6.91
CA ARG A 23 8.24 -0.60 8.04
C ARG A 23 9.33 0.19 8.78
N ARG A 24 10.29 0.75 8.05
CA ARG A 24 11.40 1.53 8.65
C ARG A 24 10.91 2.79 9.37
N LEU A 25 9.90 3.47 8.83
CA LEU A 25 9.33 4.66 9.47
C LEU A 25 8.53 4.30 10.72
N ALA A 26 7.76 3.21 10.67
CA ALA A 26 7.05 2.69 11.83
C ALA A 26 8.02 2.31 12.96
N GLU A 27 9.11 1.59 12.66
CA GLU A 27 10.15 1.26 13.63
C GLU A 27 10.82 2.51 14.22
N ARG A 28 11.20 3.47 13.37
CA ARG A 28 11.91 4.69 13.79
C ARG A 28 11.09 5.59 14.72
N TRP A 29 9.79 5.69 14.49
CA TRP A 29 8.89 6.56 15.27
C TRP A 29 7.99 5.82 16.24
N ASN A 30 8.20 4.51 16.42
CA ASN A 30 7.32 3.65 17.19
C ASN A 30 5.84 3.82 16.76
N GLY A 31 5.64 3.94 15.45
CA GLY A 31 4.34 4.14 14.83
C GLY A 31 3.62 2.83 14.58
N ARG A 32 2.29 2.86 14.55
CA ARG A 32 1.48 1.71 14.12
C ARG A 32 1.62 1.54 12.61
N LEU A 33 2.10 0.39 12.17
CA LEU A 33 2.15 0.02 10.76
C LEU A 33 0.78 -0.49 10.30
N VAL A 34 0.27 0.06 9.20
CA VAL A 34 -0.92 -0.42 8.49
C VAL A 34 -0.48 -0.68 7.05
N LEU A 35 -0.65 -1.91 6.56
CA LEU A 35 -0.29 -2.33 5.21
C LEU A 35 -1.57 -2.58 4.41
N GLU A 36 -1.52 -2.35 3.10
CA GLU A 36 -2.59 -2.77 2.19
C GLU A 36 -2.68 -4.29 2.16
N GLU A 37 -3.90 -4.83 2.24
CA GLU A 37 -4.18 -6.24 2.03
C GLU A 37 -4.40 -6.48 0.53
N PHE A 38 -3.39 -7.04 -0.13
CA PHE A 38 -3.47 -7.40 -1.55
C PHE A 38 -4.06 -8.80 -1.77
N ASP A 39 -3.94 -9.68 -0.78
CA ASP A 39 -4.27 -11.11 -0.91
C ASP A 39 -5.78 -11.39 -0.91
N ASP A 40 -6.57 -10.48 -0.32
CA ASP A 40 -8.03 -10.59 -0.26
C ASP A 40 -8.76 -9.77 -1.34
N ASN A 41 -8.04 -9.26 -2.35
CA ASN A 41 -8.68 -8.59 -3.47
C ASN A 41 -9.06 -9.62 -4.56
N PRO A 42 -10.34 -10.06 -4.65
CA PRO A 42 -10.75 -11.11 -5.60
C PRO A 42 -10.64 -10.66 -7.07
N PHE A 43 -10.38 -9.38 -7.33
CA PHE A 43 -10.31 -8.81 -8.67
C PHE A 43 -8.88 -8.75 -9.22
N LEU A 44 -7.85 -8.62 -8.36
CA LEU A 44 -6.45 -8.50 -8.81
C LEU A 44 -5.96 -9.72 -9.60
N PRO A 45 -6.19 -10.98 -9.18
CA PRO A 45 -5.77 -12.14 -9.96
C PRO A 45 -6.37 -12.16 -11.36
N ARG A 46 -7.65 -11.81 -11.50
CA ARG A 46 -8.33 -11.74 -12.81
C ARG A 46 -7.78 -10.60 -13.67
N PHE A 47 -7.51 -9.45 -13.05
CA PHE A 47 -6.96 -8.27 -13.72
C PHE A 47 -5.55 -8.51 -14.27
N TYR A 48 -4.69 -9.21 -13.51
CA TYR A 48 -3.34 -9.55 -13.97
C TYR A 48 -3.31 -10.71 -14.97
N GLN A 49 -4.33 -11.58 -14.99
CA GLN A 49 -4.46 -12.67 -15.96
C GLN A 49 -4.90 -12.16 -17.34
N GLU A 50 -5.75 -11.13 -17.41
CA GLU A 50 -6.16 -10.50 -18.66
C GLU A 50 -6.13 -8.97 -18.57
N PRO A 51 -4.95 -8.33 -18.79
CA PRO A 51 -4.79 -6.88 -18.70
C PRO A 51 -5.64 -6.06 -19.68
N GLY A 52 -6.27 -6.70 -20.68
CA GLY A 52 -7.12 -6.09 -21.70
C GLY A 52 -8.62 -6.26 -21.50
N ALA A 53 -9.05 -7.05 -20.51
CA ALA A 53 -10.46 -7.30 -20.23
C ALA A 53 -10.96 -6.38 -19.11
N MET A 54 -10.94 -5.06 -19.31
CA MET A 54 -11.90 -4.23 -18.57
C MET A 54 -13.29 -4.57 -19.13
N PRO A 55 -14.24 -5.06 -18.31
CA PRO A 55 -15.63 -5.06 -18.75
C PRO A 55 -15.99 -3.60 -18.98
N SER A 56 -16.48 -3.28 -20.17
CA SER A 56 -17.12 -1.99 -20.44
C SER A 56 -18.15 -1.74 -19.34
N ALA A 57 -17.92 -0.71 -18.54
CA ALA A 57 -18.93 -0.18 -17.62
C ALA A 57 -20.15 0.34 -18.39
#